data_AF-A0A952PKX6-F1
#
_entry.id   AF-A0A952PKX6-F1
#
_cell.length_a   1.000
_cell.length_b   1.000
_cell.length_c   1.000
_cell.angle_alpha   90.00
_cell.angle_beta   90.00
_cell.angle_gamma   90.00
#
_symmetry.space_group_name_H-M   'P 1'
#
loop_
_entity.id
_entity.type
_entity.pdbx_description
1 polymer ?
#
loop_
_entity_poly.entity_id
_entity_poly.type
_entity_poly.pdbx_seq_one_letter_code
_entity_poly.pdbx_strand_id
1 'polypeptide(L)'
;MRNFLFSFTALALITASTFAPALAKDAAEIQADADAKNAEAAATAGVASDESAASAEAQADGKEGRAASHAKKAAKEAKKAAEIKEDADKLQYKADKKAIKEAK
;
A
#
# COMPACT_ATOMS: atom_id res chain seq x y z
N MET A 1 15.52 -24.91 -21.78
CA MET A 1 16.25 -24.47 -20.57
C MET A 1 15.73 -23.08 -20.20
N ARG A 2 14.96 -22.95 -19.10
CA ARG A 2 14.51 -21.63 -18.59
C ARG A 2 15.18 -21.42 -17.24
N ASN A 3 16.17 -20.54 -17.22
CA ASN A 3 16.81 -20.06 -15.99
C ASN A 3 15.80 -19.19 -15.23
N PHE A 4 15.19 -19.73 -14.18
CA PHE A 4 14.54 -18.93 -13.14
C PHE A 4 15.62 -18.39 -12.22
N LEU A 5 16.21 -17.24 -12.58
CA LEU A 5 16.91 -16.39 -11.63
C LEU A 5 15.87 -15.71 -10.73
N PHE A 6 15.32 -16.47 -9.78
CA PHE A 6 14.75 -15.88 -8.57
C PHE A 6 15.94 -15.43 -7.71
N SER A 7 16.37 -14.19 -7.94
CA SER A 7 17.41 -13.55 -7.14
C SER A 7 17.05 -13.59 -5.66
N PHE A 8 17.88 -14.33 -4.94
CA PHE A 8 18.30 -14.35 -3.53
C PHE A 8 18.06 -13.13 -2.60
N THR A 9 17.37 -12.06 -3.02
CA THR A 9 17.12 -10.89 -2.17
C THR A 9 16.02 -11.10 -1.11
N ALA A 10 15.22 -12.17 -1.23
CA ALA A 10 14.17 -12.50 -0.25
C ALA A 10 14.70 -13.13 1.07
N LEU A 11 15.99 -13.51 1.14
CA LEU A 11 16.52 -14.30 2.26
C LEU A 11 17.16 -13.47 3.39
N ALA A 12 17.15 -12.13 3.30
CA ALA A 12 17.76 -11.26 4.31
C ALA A 12 16.78 -10.79 5.42
N LEU A 13 15.51 -11.17 5.37
CA LEU A 13 14.47 -10.68 6.30
C LEU A 13 14.17 -11.61 7.49
N ILE A 14 14.92 -12.71 7.66
CA ILE A 14 14.60 -13.74 8.67
C ILE A 14 15.45 -13.61 9.96
N THR A 15 16.46 -12.73 10.01
CA THR A 15 17.43 -12.69 11.13
C THR A 15 17.39 -11.42 11.99
N ALA A 16 16.22 -10.83 12.23
CA ALA A 16 16.06 -9.78 13.24
C ALA A 16 15.27 -10.26 14.48
N SER A 17 15.28 -11.56 14.74
CA SER A 17 14.53 -12.21 15.83
C SER A 17 15.37 -12.47 17.07
N THR A 18 15.98 -11.45 17.70
CA THR A 18 16.43 -11.58 19.08
C THR A 18 16.46 -10.22 19.81
N PHE A 19 15.67 -10.12 20.89
CA PHE A 19 15.70 -9.13 21.99
C PHE A 19 14.84 -7.85 21.90
N ALA A 20 13.56 -7.97 22.32
CA ALA A 20 12.91 -7.15 23.38
C ALA A 20 11.41 -7.53 23.51
N PRO A 21 11.02 -8.55 24.30
CA PRO A 21 9.73 -9.23 24.12
C PRO A 21 8.50 -8.54 24.74
N ALA A 22 8.62 -7.39 25.42
CA ALA A 22 7.49 -6.73 26.09
C ALA A 22 7.22 -5.27 25.65
N LEU A 23 8.20 -4.60 25.04
CA LEU A 23 8.07 -3.22 24.55
C LEU A 23 7.75 -3.19 23.04
N ALA A 24 8.33 -4.12 22.28
CA ALA A 24 8.15 -4.23 20.83
C ALA A 24 6.75 -4.68 20.35
N LYS A 25 5.89 -5.20 21.25
CA LYS A 25 4.59 -5.76 20.85
C LYS A 25 3.61 -4.67 20.41
N ASP A 26 3.54 -3.57 21.15
CA ASP A 26 2.69 -2.43 20.82
C ASP A 26 3.13 -1.73 19.53
N ALA A 27 4.45 -1.56 19.32
CA ALA A 27 4.99 -0.96 18.11
C ALA A 27 4.78 -1.88 16.89
N ALA A 28 4.92 -3.20 17.07
CA ALA A 28 4.65 -4.18 16.02
C ALA A 28 3.16 -4.26 15.66
N GLU A 29 2.24 -4.12 16.63
CA GLU A 29 0.80 -4.04 16.36
C GLU A 29 0.44 -2.77 15.57
N ILE A 30 1.00 -1.61 15.93
CA ILE A 30 0.80 -0.35 15.16
C ILE A 30 1.42 -0.44 13.77
N GLN A 31 2.56 -1.13 13.62
CA GLN A 31 3.18 -1.40 12.32
C GLN A 31 2.29 -2.29 11.45
N ALA A 32 1.73 -3.36 12.01
CA ALA A 32 0.82 -4.25 11.30
C ALA A 32 -0.44 -3.52 10.81
N ASP A 33 -0.98 -2.59 11.62
CA ASP A 33 -2.11 -1.73 11.21
C ASP A 33 -1.71 -0.77 10.08
N ALA A 34 -0.50 -0.21 10.12
CA ALA A 34 0.04 0.61 9.03
C ALA A 34 0.19 -0.19 7.73
N ASP A 35 0.70 -1.42 7.82
CA ASP A 35 0.86 -2.32 6.67
C ASP A 35 -0.50 -2.74 6.09
N ALA A 36 -1.49 -3.01 6.92
CA ALA A 36 -2.86 -3.29 6.49
C ALA A 36 -3.47 -2.11 5.74
N LYS A 37 -3.27 -0.88 6.23
CA LYS A 37 -3.71 0.34 5.55
C LYS A 37 -2.96 0.59 4.25
N ASN A 38 -1.67 0.31 4.20
CA ASN A 38 -0.88 0.37 2.96
C ASN A 38 -1.38 -0.63 1.92
N ALA A 39 -1.73 -1.86 2.32
CA ALA A 39 -2.34 -2.85 1.44
C ALA A 39 -3.72 -2.40 0.94
N GLU A 40 -4.55 -1.83 1.81
CA GLU A 40 -5.86 -1.26 1.45
C GLU A 40 -5.72 -0.10 0.45
N ALA A 41 -4.75 0.81 0.67
CA ALA A 41 -4.43 1.90 -0.24
C ALA A 41 -3.94 1.39 -1.59
N ALA A 42 -3.08 0.38 -1.62
CA ALA A 42 -2.58 -0.23 -2.85
C ALA A 42 -3.70 -0.92 -3.64
N ALA A 43 -4.59 -1.66 -2.97
CA ALA A 43 -5.75 -2.27 -3.61
C ALA A 43 -6.69 -1.21 -4.21
N THR A 44 -6.95 -0.13 -3.47
CA THR A 44 -7.79 0.99 -3.94
C THR A 44 -7.15 1.73 -5.12
N ALA A 45 -5.83 1.92 -5.10
CA ALA A 45 -5.07 2.46 -6.23
C ALA A 45 -5.11 1.53 -7.45
N GLY A 46 -5.14 0.20 -7.23
CA GLY A 46 -5.39 -0.79 -8.29
C GLY A 46 -6.72 -0.57 -8.99
N VAL A 47 -7.80 -0.40 -8.24
CA VAL A 47 -9.14 -0.08 -8.80
C VAL A 47 -9.12 1.23 -9.60
N ALA A 48 -8.42 2.26 -9.10
CA ALA A 48 -8.27 3.51 -9.83
C ALA A 48 -7.53 3.32 -11.16
N SER A 49 -6.52 2.44 -11.20
CA SER A 49 -5.78 2.09 -12.40
C SER A 49 -6.66 1.33 -13.40
N ASP A 50 -7.43 0.36 -12.94
CA ASP A 50 -8.35 -0.42 -13.79
C ASP A 50 -9.42 0.47 -14.42
N GLU A 51 -10.01 1.39 -13.64
CA GLU A 51 -10.97 2.37 -14.13
C GLU A 51 -10.32 3.38 -15.11
N SER A 52 -9.05 3.73 -14.92
CA SER A 52 -8.31 4.56 -15.88
C SER A 52 -8.07 3.84 -17.21
N ALA A 53 -7.75 2.54 -17.16
CA ALA A 53 -7.59 1.71 -18.36
C ALA A 53 -8.93 1.58 -19.10
N ALA A 54 -10.03 1.29 -18.39
CA ALA A 54 -11.38 1.21 -18.97
C ALA A 54 -11.83 2.55 -19.58
N SER A 55 -11.43 3.68 -19.00
CA SER A 55 -11.65 5.00 -19.59
C SER A 55 -10.91 5.15 -20.92
N ALA A 56 -9.63 4.75 -20.99
CA ALA A 56 -8.83 4.85 -22.21
C ALA A 56 -9.38 3.95 -23.33
N GLU A 57 -9.80 2.73 -23.00
CA GLU A 57 -10.49 1.83 -23.93
C GLU A 57 -11.79 2.44 -24.45
N ALA A 58 -12.61 3.02 -23.56
CA ALA A 58 -13.84 3.68 -23.96
C ALA A 58 -13.60 4.92 -24.86
N GLN A 59 -12.49 5.65 -24.67
CA GLN A 59 -12.10 6.74 -25.56
C GLN A 59 -11.70 6.23 -26.94
N ALA A 60 -10.90 5.15 -27.00
CA ALA A 60 -10.51 4.53 -28.26
C ALA A 60 -11.73 4.02 -29.05
N ASP A 61 -12.76 3.55 -28.36
CA ASP A 61 -14.05 3.13 -28.91
C ASP A 61 -14.98 4.29 -29.34
N GLY A 62 -14.60 5.56 -29.12
CA GLY A 62 -15.47 6.71 -29.34
C GLY A 62 -16.66 6.81 -28.38
N LYS A 63 -16.62 6.12 -27.24
CA LYS A 63 -17.68 6.09 -26.22
C LYS A 63 -17.39 7.10 -25.11
N GLU A 64 -17.33 8.37 -25.49
CA GLU A 64 -16.93 9.49 -24.62
C GLU A 64 -17.70 9.57 -23.29
N GLY A 65 -19.01 9.30 -23.31
CA GLY A 65 -19.83 9.29 -22.09
C GLY A 65 -19.45 8.18 -21.09
N ARG A 66 -19.03 7.01 -21.59
CA ARG A 66 -18.53 5.93 -20.72
C ARG A 66 -17.13 6.24 -20.22
N ALA A 67 -16.26 6.77 -21.08
CA ALA A 67 -14.93 7.22 -20.70
C ALA A 67 -14.98 8.24 -19.54
N ALA A 68 -15.82 9.26 -19.66
CA ALA A 68 -16.00 10.25 -18.59
C ALA A 68 -16.48 9.64 -17.26
N SER A 69 -17.33 8.60 -17.32
CA SER A 69 -17.79 7.89 -16.12
C SER A 69 -16.66 7.12 -15.44
N HIS A 70 -15.88 6.37 -16.22
CA HIS A 70 -14.72 5.61 -15.74
C HIS A 70 -13.62 6.53 -15.21
N ALA A 71 -13.32 7.63 -15.90
CA ALA A 71 -12.37 8.65 -15.44
C ALA A 71 -12.78 9.27 -14.08
N LYS A 72 -14.07 9.55 -13.89
CA LYS A 72 -14.58 10.08 -12.62
C LYS A 72 -14.47 9.06 -11.48
N LYS A 73 -14.71 7.78 -11.76
CA LYS A 73 -14.54 6.69 -10.79
C LYS A 73 -13.06 6.50 -10.42
N ALA A 74 -12.17 6.49 -11.42
CA ALA A 74 -10.73 6.44 -11.20
C ALA A 74 -10.25 7.58 -10.27
N ALA A 75 -10.68 8.82 -10.54
CA ALA A 75 -10.35 9.96 -9.69
C ALA A 75 -10.87 9.81 -8.24
N LYS A 76 -12.08 9.25 -8.07
CA LYS A 76 -12.67 9.01 -6.75
C LYS A 76 -11.87 7.98 -5.96
N GLU A 77 -11.53 6.86 -6.57
CA GLU A 77 -10.75 5.79 -5.91
C GLU A 77 -9.30 6.24 -5.66
N ALA A 78 -8.70 7.00 -6.58
CA ALA A 78 -7.37 7.58 -6.35
C ALA A 78 -7.35 8.52 -5.14
N LYS A 79 -8.39 9.35 -4.96
CA LYS A 79 -8.53 10.20 -3.77
C LYS A 79 -8.66 9.36 -2.49
N LYS A 80 -9.49 8.31 -2.53
CA LYS A 80 -9.67 7.39 -1.40
C LYS A 80 -8.36 6.67 -1.04
N ALA A 81 -7.61 6.21 -2.03
CA ALA A 81 -6.29 5.59 -1.82
C ALA A 81 -5.31 6.55 -1.15
N ALA A 82 -5.32 7.84 -1.52
CA ALA A 82 -4.49 8.86 -0.89
C ALA A 82 -4.87 9.10 0.58
N GLU A 83 -6.17 9.18 0.90
CA GLU A 83 -6.66 9.32 2.27
C GLU A 83 -6.25 8.12 3.15
N ILE A 84 -6.41 6.89 2.63
CA ILE A 84 -6.00 5.67 3.34
C ILE A 84 -4.48 5.64 3.55
N LYS A 85 -3.70 6.09 2.56
CA LYS A 85 -2.24 6.17 2.67
C LYS A 85 -1.81 7.19 3.73
N GLU A 86 -2.47 8.34 3.81
CA GLU A 86 -2.21 9.32 4.87
C GLU A 86 -2.42 8.72 6.27
N ASP A 87 -3.45 7.89 6.44
CA ASP A 87 -3.69 7.18 7.70
C ASP A 87 -2.61 6.11 7.97
N ALA A 88 -2.16 5.40 6.95
CA ALA A 88 -1.02 4.48 7.07
C ALA A 88 0.25 5.22 7.52
N ASP A 89 0.56 6.35 6.90
CA ASP A 89 1.72 7.18 7.24
C ASP A 89 1.65 7.72 8.68
N LYS A 90 0.45 8.08 9.16
CA LYS A 90 0.22 8.49 10.56
C LYS A 90 0.45 7.36 11.55
N LEU A 91 0.03 6.13 11.21
CA LEU A 91 0.27 4.95 12.02
C LEU A 91 1.76 4.60 12.05
N GLN A 92 2.41 4.62 10.89
CA GLN A 92 3.85 4.43 10.77
C GLN A 92 4.63 5.42 11.65
N TYR A 93 4.30 6.71 11.57
CA TYR A 93 4.94 7.74 12.40
C TYR A 93 4.77 7.47 13.90
N LYS A 94 3.60 6.96 14.33
CA LYS A 94 3.37 6.59 15.74
C LYS A 94 4.21 5.37 16.14
N ALA A 95 4.30 4.35 15.27
CA ALA A 95 5.14 3.17 15.50
C ALA A 95 6.61 3.59 15.64
N ASP A 96 7.13 4.36 14.68
CA ASP A 96 8.52 4.83 14.66
C ASP A 96 8.83 5.67 15.91
N LYS A 97 7.94 6.60 16.28
CA LYS A 97 8.13 7.43 17.47
C LYS A 97 8.17 6.62 18.76
N LYS A 98 7.34 5.58 18.89
CA LYS A 98 7.39 4.66 20.05
C LYS A 98 8.68 3.85 20.05
N ALA A 99 9.05 3.26 18.92
CA ALA A 99 10.28 2.47 18.78
C ALA A 99 11.53 3.29 19.15
N ILE A 100 11.63 4.55 18.67
CA ILE A 100 12.73 5.46 19.01
C ILE A 100 12.74 5.80 20.52
N LYS A 101 11.57 6.00 21.14
CA LYS A 101 11.48 6.31 22.57
C LYS A 101 11.88 5.10 23.42
N GLU A 102 11.57 3.89 22.99
CA GLU A 102 11.91 2.65 23.69
C GLU A 102 13.37 2.23 23.49
N ALA A 103 14.02 2.69 22.41
CA ALA A 103 15.43 2.45 22.13
C ALA A 103 16.40 3.47 22.79
N LYS A 104 15.88 4.59 23.30
CA LYS A 104 16.65 5.62 24.04
C LYS A 104 16.58 5.39 25.54
#